data_AF-A0AAP8N6J1-F1
#
_entry.id   AF-A0AAP8N6J1-F1
#
_cell.length_a   1.000
_cell.length_b   1.000
_cell.length_c   1.000
_cell.angle_alpha   90.00
_cell.angle_beta   90.00
_cell.angle_gamma   90.00
#
_symmetry.space_group_name_H-M   'P 1'
#
loop_
_entity.id
_entity.type
_entity.pdbx_description
1 polymer ?
#
loop_
_entity_poly.entity_id
_entity_poly.type
_entity_poly.pdbx_seq_one_letter_code
_entity_poly.pdbx_strand_id
1 'polypeptide(L)'
;LGADIDGKLVLIAGGDGKGAEFKDLHDPVAANCRAVILMGRDSDKIDEAIGDAVPLIRVGSLIEAVEQCRAIAEKGDAVLL
;
A
#
# COMPACT_ATOMS: atom_id res chain seq x y z
N LEU A 1 7.12 -9.31 -3.91
CA LEU A 1 6.13 -8.99 -2.85
C LEU A 1 5.11 -10.12 -2.84
N GLY A 2 4.76 -10.71 -1.69
CA GLY A 2 3.62 -11.65 -1.61
C GLY A 2 3.81 -13.06 -2.20
N ALA A 3 5.03 -13.59 -2.30
CA ALA A 3 5.27 -14.90 -2.93
C ALA A 3 4.70 -16.10 -2.15
N ASP A 4 4.42 -15.95 -0.86
CA ASP A 4 3.97 -17.02 0.04
C ASP A 4 2.51 -16.87 0.51
N ILE A 5 1.71 -16.04 -0.18
CA ILE A 5 0.28 -15.87 0.14
C ILE A 5 -0.59 -16.28 -1.05
N ASP A 6 -1.77 -16.82 -0.74
CA ASP A 6 -2.73 -17.28 -1.76
C ASP A 6 -3.42 -16.10 -2.49
N GLY A 7 -3.52 -14.94 -1.85
CA GLY A 7 -4.17 -13.73 -2.36
C GLY A 7 -3.20 -12.60 -2.68
N LYS A 8 -3.69 -11.36 -2.60
CA LYS A 8 -2.93 -10.14 -2.81
C LYS A 8 -2.59 -9.42 -1.50
N LEU A 9 -1.63 -8.50 -1.56
CA LEU A 9 -1.31 -7.62 -0.44
C LEU A 9 -2.23 -6.41 -0.39
N VAL A 10 -2.70 -6.07 0.81
CA VAL A 10 -3.12 -4.70 1.11
C VAL A 10 -1.95 -4.03 1.83
N LEU A 11 -1.27 -3.13 1.14
CA LEU A 11 -0.04 -2.51 1.63
C LEU A 11 -0.37 -1.21 2.37
N ILE A 12 0.03 -1.08 3.63
CA ILE A 12 0.07 0.21 4.32
C ILE A 12 1.45 0.81 4.06
N ALA A 13 1.51 1.94 3.37
CA ALA A 13 2.77 2.59 3.02
C ALA A 13 2.74 4.07 3.42
N GLY A 14 3.85 4.56 3.96
CA GLY A 14 3.88 5.91 4.47
C GLY A 14 4.85 6.15 5.63
N GLY A 15 5.03 7.42 5.98
CA GLY A 15 5.89 7.84 7.09
C GLY A 15 6.91 8.91 6.71
N ASP A 16 8.00 8.97 7.48
CA ASP A 16 9.19 9.77 7.17
C ASP A 16 10.21 8.85 6.51
N GLY A 17 10.21 8.85 5.19
CA GLY A 17 11.05 8.00 4.34
C GLY A 17 12.53 8.39 4.37
N LYS A 18 12.94 9.43 5.11
CA LYS A 18 14.34 9.83 5.29
C LYS A 18 15.13 9.95 3.97
N GLY A 19 14.47 10.33 2.88
CA GLY A 19 15.08 10.42 1.55
C GLY A 19 15.06 9.13 0.74
N ALA A 20 14.18 8.17 1.06
CA ALA A 20 13.90 7.03 0.21
C ALA A 20 13.27 7.47 -1.13
N GLU A 21 13.71 6.83 -2.20
CA GLU A 21 13.15 7.00 -3.54
C GLU A 21 12.23 5.82 -3.85
N PHE A 22 11.05 6.10 -4.41
CA PHE A 22 9.99 5.10 -4.60
C PHE A 22 9.80 4.65 -6.06
N LYS A 23 10.70 5.05 -6.95
CA LYS A 23 10.54 5.00 -8.42
C LYS A 23 10.23 3.61 -9.00
N ASP A 24 10.65 2.56 -8.31
CA ASP A 24 10.48 1.18 -8.76
C ASP A 24 9.31 0.45 -8.08
N LEU A 25 8.37 1.20 -7.47
CA LEU A 25 7.21 0.62 -6.79
C LEU A 25 6.06 0.21 -7.73
N HIS A 26 5.90 0.86 -8.88
CA HIS A 26 4.76 0.67 -9.78
C HIS A 26 4.51 -0.81 -10.12
N ASP A 27 5.45 -1.45 -10.82
CA ASP A 27 5.30 -2.82 -11.31
C ASP A 27 5.10 -3.87 -10.21
N PRO A 28 5.89 -3.88 -9.11
CA PRO A 28 5.67 -4.86 -8.06
C PRO A 28 4.37 -4.60 -7.29
N VAL A 29 3.90 -3.36 -7.17
CA VAL A 29 2.58 -3.05 -6.57
C VAL A 29 1.45 -3.50 -7.49
N ALA A 30 1.52 -3.21 -8.79
CA ALA A 30 0.54 -3.65 -9.78
C ALA A 30 0.35 -5.18 -9.77
N ALA A 31 1.48 -5.92 -9.71
CA ALA A 31 1.46 -7.37 -9.72
C ALA A 31 0.90 -7.97 -8.42
N ASN A 32 1.30 -7.43 -7.25
CA ASN A 32 1.14 -8.14 -5.97
C ASN A 32 0.12 -7.51 -5.03
N CYS A 33 -0.29 -6.26 -5.25
CA CYS A 33 -1.18 -5.55 -4.34
C CYS A 33 -2.63 -5.50 -4.84
N ARG A 34 -3.56 -5.56 -3.89
CA ARG A 34 -4.97 -5.25 -4.04
C ARG A 34 -5.20 -3.75 -4.04
N ALA A 35 -4.57 -3.08 -3.09
CA ALA A 35 -4.65 -1.65 -2.83
C ALA A 35 -3.46 -1.21 -1.97
N VAL A 36 -3.19 0.09 -1.96
CA VAL A 36 -2.23 0.71 -1.04
C VAL A 36 -2.93 1.75 -0.17
N ILE A 37 -2.77 1.62 1.14
CA ILE A 37 -3.22 2.59 2.14
C ILE A 37 -2.06 3.53 2.45
N LEU A 38 -2.23 4.79 2.10
CA LEU A 38 -1.22 5.83 2.22
C LEU A 38 -1.43 6.66 3.50
N MET A 39 -0.35 6.85 4.26
CA MET A 39 -0.36 7.72 5.45
C MET A 39 0.96 8.49 5.64
N GLY A 40 0.92 9.56 6.43
CA GLY A 40 2.13 10.32 6.77
C GLY A 40 2.72 11.15 5.63
N ARG A 41 3.95 11.63 5.84
CA ARG A 41 4.56 12.74 5.08
C ARG A 41 4.91 12.39 3.64
N ASP A 42 5.47 11.21 3.39
CA ASP A 42 5.88 10.81 2.03
C ASP A 42 4.76 10.12 1.24
N SER A 43 3.51 10.16 1.72
CA SER A 43 2.35 9.59 1.01
C SER A 43 2.22 10.10 -0.42
N ASP A 44 2.44 11.40 -0.66
CA ASP A 44 2.40 11.99 -2.02
C ASP A 44 3.44 11.42 -2.96
N LYS A 45 4.68 11.19 -2.48
CA LYS A 45 5.75 10.63 -3.32
C LYS A 45 5.49 9.16 -3.67
N ILE A 46 4.91 8.42 -2.73
CA ILE A 46 4.53 7.02 -2.94
C ILE A 46 3.35 6.95 -3.91
N ASP A 47 2.37 7.84 -3.78
CA ASP A 47 1.24 8.00 -4.71
C ASP A 47 1.75 8.25 -6.14
N GLU A 48 2.62 9.25 -6.33
CA GLU A 48 3.24 9.56 -7.63
C GLU A 48 4.01 8.38 -8.22
N ALA A 49 4.71 7.61 -7.39
CA ALA A 49 5.50 6.47 -7.86
C ALA A 49 4.66 5.24 -8.22
N ILE A 50 3.49 5.06 -7.58
CA ILE A 50 2.58 3.96 -7.86
C ILE A 50 1.61 4.32 -8.99
N GLY A 51 1.22 5.58 -9.13
CA GLY A 51 0.29 6.05 -10.15
C GLY A 51 -1.07 5.36 -10.05
N ASP A 52 -1.56 4.88 -11.20
CA ASP A 52 -2.87 4.24 -11.34
C ASP A 52 -2.84 2.70 -11.25
N ALA A 53 -1.71 2.12 -10.81
CA ALA A 53 -1.50 0.68 -10.76
C ALA A 53 -2.57 -0.08 -9.94
N VAL A 54 -2.97 0.47 -8.79
CA VAL A 54 -3.96 -0.09 -7.87
C VAL A 54 -4.69 1.05 -7.14
N PRO A 55 -5.85 0.79 -6.50
CA PRO A 55 -6.50 1.78 -5.64
C PRO A 55 -5.55 2.30 -4.54
N LEU A 56 -5.43 3.62 -4.44
CA LEU A 56 -4.68 4.33 -3.43
C LEU A 56 -5.65 5.03 -2.46
N ILE A 57 -5.56 4.72 -1.17
CA ILE A 57 -6.50 5.23 -0.16
C ILE A 57 -5.72 5.98 0.91
N ARG A 58 -6.04 7.25 1.12
CA ARG A 58 -5.37 8.10 2.13
C ARG A 58 -6.11 8.05 3.46
N VAL A 59 -5.35 7.91 4.54
CA VAL A 59 -5.86 7.86 5.91
C VAL A 59 -5.04 8.73 6.86
N GLY A 60 -5.68 9.20 7.93
CA GLY A 60 -5.07 10.09 8.93
C GLY A 60 -4.34 9.37 10.05
N SER A 61 -4.58 8.06 10.24
CA SER A 61 -3.98 7.28 11.32
C SER A 61 -3.79 5.81 10.97
N LEU A 62 -2.93 5.12 11.73
CA LEU A 62 -2.76 3.67 11.60
C LEU A 62 -4.05 2.89 11.92
N ILE A 63 -4.87 3.41 12.84
CA ILE A 63 -6.16 2.79 13.18
C ILE A 63 -7.09 2.82 11.97
N GLU A 64 -7.24 3.99 11.34
CA GLU A 64 -7.99 4.12 10.09
C GLU A 64 -7.39 3.24 8.98
N ALA A 65 -6.05 3.14 8.91
CA ALA A 65 -5.39 2.31 7.92
C ALA A 65 -5.79 0.83 8.04
N VAL A 66 -5.75 0.29 9.26
CA VAL A 66 -6.13 -1.10 9.55
C VAL A 66 -7.62 -1.33 9.30
N GLU A 67 -8.48 -0.37 9.64
CA GLU A 67 -9.92 -0.44 9.34
C GLU A 67 -10.18 -0.50 7.84
N GLN A 68 -9.51 0.34 7.04
CA GLN A 68 -9.60 0.31 5.58
C GLN A 68 -9.09 -1.01 5.01
N CYS A 69 -7.95 -1.51 5.51
CA CYS A 69 -7.41 -2.81 5.10
C CYS A 69 -8.43 -3.93 5.32
N ARG A 70 -9.07 -3.94 6.50
CA ARG A 70 -10.06 -4.97 6.84
C ARG A 70 -11.33 -4.86 6.00
N ALA A 71 -11.70 -3.67 5.55
CA ALA A 71 -12.88 -3.46 4.72
C ALA A 71 -12.69 -3.95 3.27
N ILE A 72 -11.46 -3.88 2.75
CA ILE A 72 -11.16 -4.19 1.33
C ILE A 72 -10.47 -5.54 1.12
N ALA A 73 -9.85 -6.11 2.16
CA ALA A 73 -9.16 -7.39 2.05
C ALA A 73 -10.13 -8.52 1.71
N GLU A 74 -9.73 -9.38 0.77
CA GLU A 74 -10.46 -10.59 0.41
C GLU A 74 -9.87 -11.82 1.12
N LYS A 75 -10.58 -12.95 1.08
CA LYS A 75 -10.07 -14.21 1.65
C LYS A 75 -8.76 -14.61 0.95
N GLY A 76 -7.69 -14.81 1.72
CA GLY A 76 -6.36 -15.16 1.22
C GLY A 76 -5.44 -13.96 1.05
N ASP A 77 -5.98 -12.73 1.08
CA ASP A 77 -5.17 -11.51 1.10
C ASP A 77 -4.44 -11.38 2.45
N ALA A 78 -3.33 -10.64 2.45
CA ALA A 78 -2.58 -10.29 3.67
C ALA A 78 -2.34 -8.78 3.76
N VAL A 79 -2.25 -8.28 5.00
CA VAL A 79 -1.90 -6.88 5.28
C VAL A 79 -0.42 -6.78 5.59
N LEU A 80 0.27 -5.88 4.91
CA LEU A 80 1.70 -5.60 5.10
C LEU A 80 1.89 -4.13 5.47
N LEU A 81 2.77 -3.85 6.44
CA LEU A 81 3.15 -2.52 6.89
C LEU A 81 4.67 -2.34 6.76
#